data_AF-A0A2E6W3G2-F1
#
_entry.id   AF-A0A2E6W3G2-F1
#
_cell.length_a   1.000
_cell.length_b   1.000
_cell.length_c   1.000
_cell.angle_alpha   90.00
_cell.angle_beta   90.00
_cell.angle_gamma   90.00
#
_symmetry.space_group_name_H-M   'P 1'
#
loop_
_entity.id
_entity.type
_entity.pdbx_description
1 polymer ?
#
loop_
_entity_poly.entity_id
_entity_poly.type
_entity_poly.pdbx_seq_one_letter_code
_entity_poly.pdbx_strand_id
1 'polypeptide(L)'
;MKIFATRLLIVCIKSYRYFFSPLTLPSCRFYPSCSEYAIQALAKHGATRGIYLTGARILRCNPLGKSGFDPVPHKYRPLKLIEKLKLFVATLKSQVLRNG
;
A
#
# COMPACT_ATOMS: atom_id res chain seq x y z
N MET A 1 9.63 -12.64 -11.71
CA MET A 1 10.25 -12.04 -10.49
C MET A 1 9.28 -11.33 -9.52
N LYS A 2 8.05 -10.93 -9.92
CA LYS A 2 7.14 -10.13 -9.05
C LYS A 2 6.61 -10.88 -7.81
N ILE A 3 6.38 -12.19 -7.90
CA ILE A 3 5.79 -13.01 -6.84
C ILE A 3 6.77 -13.24 -5.68
N PHE A 4 8.06 -13.38 -5.97
CA PHE A 4 9.09 -13.61 -4.96
C PHE A 4 9.22 -12.40 -4.02
N ALA A 5 9.27 -11.19 -4.58
CA ALA A 5 9.33 -9.95 -3.80
C ALA A 5 8.13 -9.81 -2.83
N THR A 6 6.92 -10.12 -3.29
CA THR A 6 5.71 -10.08 -2.46
C THR A 6 5.79 -11.06 -1.29
N ARG A 7 6.25 -12.30 -1.54
CA ARG A 7 6.40 -13.31 -0.48
C ARG A 7 7.46 -12.89 0.55
N LEU A 8 8.60 -12.36 0.09
CA LEU A 8 9.65 -11.85 0.97
C LEU A 8 9.12 -10.74 1.89
N LEU A 9 8.41 -9.75 1.33
CA LEU A 9 7.78 -8.67 2.10
C LEU A 9 6.78 -9.20 3.14
N ILE A 10 5.93 -10.17 2.76
CA ILE A 10 4.97 -10.77 3.69
C ILE A 10 5.70 -11.48 4.84
N VAL A 11 6.78 -12.21 4.55
CA VAL A 11 7.59 -12.88 5.58
C VAL A 11 8.21 -11.84 6.51
N CYS A 12 8.81 -10.77 5.98
CA CYS A 12 9.36 -9.70 6.81
C CYS A 12 8.32 -9.08 7.75
N ILE A 13 7.10 -8.81 7.25
CA ILE A 13 6.00 -8.25 8.06
C ILE A 13 5.55 -9.24 9.14
N LYS A 14 5.47 -10.54 8.82
CA LYS A 14 5.12 -11.58 9.80
C LYS A 14 6.19 -11.76 10.86
N SER A 15 7.47 -11.76 10.47
CA SER A 15 8.60 -11.80 11.40
C SER A 15 8.57 -10.60 12.33
N TYR A 16 8.42 -9.38 11.79
CA TYR A 16 8.24 -8.18 12.60
C TYR A 16 7.07 -8.32 13.58
N ARG A 17 5.91 -8.81 13.12
CA ARG A 17 4.78 -9.06 14.01
C ARG A 17 5.14 -10.04 15.12
N TYR A 18 5.81 -11.14 14.82
CA TYR A 18 6.17 -12.13 15.84
C TYR A 18 7.11 -11.57 16.91
N PHE A 19 8.11 -10.77 16.51
CA PHE A 19 9.06 -10.16 17.44
C PHE A 19 8.44 -9.02 18.27
N PHE A 20 7.51 -8.24 17.70
CA PHE A 20 6.93 -7.07 18.36
C PHE A 20 5.54 -7.29 18.99
N SER A 21 4.82 -8.36 18.61
CA SER A 21 3.47 -8.66 19.11
C SER A 21 3.34 -8.80 20.64
N PRO A 22 4.32 -9.30 21.41
CA PRO A 22 4.16 -9.34 22.87
C PRO A 22 4.32 -7.97 23.54
N LEU A 23 4.78 -6.94 22.82
CA LEU A 23 5.15 -5.62 23.37
C LEU A 23 4.24 -4.47 22.93
N THR A 24 3.38 -4.67 21.92
CA THR A 24 2.55 -3.60 21.36
C THR A 24 1.10 -3.71 21.82
N LEU A 25 0.61 -2.71 22.55
CA LEU A 25 -0.83 -2.43 22.66
C LEU A 25 -1.46 -2.29 21.25
N PRO A 26 -2.78 -2.48 21.08
CA PRO A 26 -3.43 -2.28 19.79
C PRO A 26 -3.36 -0.81 19.34
N SER A 27 -2.25 -0.42 18.70
CA SER A 27 -2.03 0.93 18.16
C SER A 27 -2.79 1.16 16.85
N CYS A 28 -3.28 0.08 16.22
CA CYS A 28 -4.04 0.19 14.98
C CYS A 28 -5.47 0.65 15.28
N ARG A 29 -5.82 1.85 14.79
CA ARG A 29 -7.17 2.42 14.92
C ARG A 29 -8.19 1.84 13.94
N PHE A 30 -7.71 1.16 12.90
CA PHE A 30 -8.54 0.53 11.89
C PHE A 30 -8.49 -0.99 12.00
N TYR A 31 -9.62 -1.63 11.70
CA TYR A 31 -9.73 -3.07 11.53
C TYR A 31 -9.84 -3.43 10.04
N PRO A 32 -9.11 -4.45 9.54
CA PRO A 32 -8.04 -5.19 10.22
C PRO A 32 -6.80 -4.28 10.47
N SER A 33 -5.89 -4.76 11.32
CA SER A 33 -4.67 -4.01 11.71
C SER A 33 -3.81 -3.64 10.50
N CYS A 34 -2.94 -2.62 10.63
CA CYS A 34 -2.10 -2.17 9.52
C CYS A 34 -1.19 -3.27 8.96
N SER A 35 -0.68 -4.16 9.81
CA SER A 35 0.14 -5.30 9.40
C SER A 35 -0.67 -6.38 8.68
N GLU A 36 -1.87 -6.69 9.17
CA GLU A 36 -2.79 -7.63 8.51
C GLU A 36 -3.28 -7.07 7.17
N TYR A 37 -3.61 -5.78 7.12
CA TYR A 37 -3.93 -5.06 5.89
C TYR A 37 -2.76 -5.12 4.90
N ALA A 38 -1.52 -4.94 5.36
CA ALA A 38 -0.34 -5.01 4.53
C ALA A 38 -0.19 -6.37 3.86
N ILE A 39 -0.35 -7.46 4.63
CA ILE A 39 -0.30 -8.83 4.11
C ILE A 39 -1.39 -9.04 3.06
N GLN A 40 -2.63 -8.64 3.36
CA GLN A 40 -3.75 -8.76 2.42
C GLN A 40 -3.55 -7.92 1.15
N ALA A 41 -3.03 -6.71 1.27
CA ALA A 41 -2.79 -5.80 0.14
C ALA A 41 -1.67 -6.32 -0.76
N LEU A 42 -0.58 -6.83 -0.17
CA LEU A 42 0.51 -7.49 -0.88
C LEU A 42 0.03 -8.75 -1.59
N ALA A 43 -0.76 -9.59 -0.93
CA ALA A 43 -1.30 -10.81 -1.51
C ALA A 43 -2.28 -10.54 -2.67
N LYS A 44 -3.16 -9.56 -2.54
CA LYS A 44 -4.18 -9.24 -3.57
C LYS A 44 -3.62 -8.43 -4.74
N HIS A 45 -2.76 -7.44 -4.49
CA HIS A 45 -2.36 -6.45 -5.50
C HIS A 45 -0.88 -6.55 -5.93
N GLY A 46 -0.09 -7.41 -5.28
CA GLY A 46 1.35 -7.54 -5.49
C GLY A 46 2.17 -6.49 -4.73
N ALA A 47 3.50 -6.57 -4.83
CA ALA A 47 4.42 -5.76 -4.02
C ALA A 47 4.21 -4.24 -4.18
N THR A 48 4.18 -3.74 -5.41
CA THR A 48 4.14 -2.29 -5.67
C THR A 48 2.84 -1.63 -5.21
N ARG A 49 1.70 -2.17 -5.65
CA ARG A 49 0.37 -1.66 -5.27
C ARG A 49 0.05 -1.94 -3.80
N GLY A 50 0.48 -3.10 -3.29
CA GLY A 50 0.33 -3.46 -1.88
C GLY A 50 1.05 -2.49 -0.96
N ILE A 51 2.32 -2.15 -1.25
CA ILE A 51 3.07 -1.14 -0.50
C ILE A 51 2.37 0.22 -0.55
N TYR A 52 1.92 0.66 -1.72
CA TYR A 52 1.23 1.94 -1.86
C TYR A 52 -0.06 2.01 -1.02
N LEU A 53 -0.92 0.98 -1.09
CA LEU A 53 -2.15 0.92 -0.31
C LEU A 53 -1.87 0.88 1.20
N THR A 54 -0.86 0.11 1.59
CA THR A 54 -0.42 -0.02 2.98
C THR A 54 0.11 1.30 3.52
N GLY A 55 1.01 1.96 2.79
CA GLY A 55 1.58 3.25 3.18
C GLY A 55 0.51 4.34 3.31
N ALA A 56 -0.42 4.41 2.36
CA ALA A 56 -1.56 5.31 2.43
C ALA A 56 -2.44 5.07 3.66
N ARG A 57 -2.57 3.80 4.11
CA ARG A 57 -3.31 3.47 5.33
C ARG A 57 -2.55 3.84 6.59
N ILE A 58 -1.24 3.56 6.65
CA ILE A 58 -0.39 3.92 7.81
C ILE A 58 -0.46 5.43 8.04
N LEU A 59 -0.39 6.24 6.99
CA LEU A 59 -0.53 7.70 7.08
C LEU A 59 -1.88 8.15 7.67
N ARG A 60 -2.96 7.38 7.45
CA ARG A 60 -4.28 7.64 8.03
C ARG A 60 -4.41 7.09 9.45
N CYS A 61 -3.60 6.10 9.82
CA CYS A 61 -3.63 5.43 11.12
C CYS A 61 -2.83 6.22 12.16
N ASN A 62 -3.20 7.47 12.39
CA ASN A 62 -2.65 8.34 13.43
C ASN A 62 -3.73 8.63 14.50
N PRO A 63 -3.37 9.05 15.73
CA PRO A 63 -4.32 9.26 16.84
C PRO A 63 -5.29 10.43 16.63
N LEU A 64 -5.05 11.31 15.66
CA LEU A 64 -5.97 12.38 15.23
C LEU A 64 -6.80 11.97 14.00
N GLY A 65 -6.58 10.76 13.50
CA GLY A 65 -7.16 10.23 12.28
C GLY A 65 -8.46 9.48 12.55
N LYS A 66 -9.08 8.98 11.49
CA LYS A 66 -10.31 8.18 11.61
C LYS A 66 -10.01 6.80 12.22
N SER A 67 -11.06 6.16 12.71
CA SER A 67 -11.06 4.77 13.17
C SER A 67 -12.17 4.00 12.46
N GLY A 68 -12.11 2.67 12.52
CA GLY A 68 -13.19 1.81 12.03
C GLY A 68 -12.76 0.71 11.07
N PHE A 69 -13.72 0.18 10.32
CA PHE A 69 -13.47 -0.92 9.39
C PHE A 69 -13.05 -0.40 8.01
N ASP A 70 -11.87 -0.80 7.54
CA ASP A 70 -11.37 -0.44 6.21
C ASP A 70 -10.73 -1.71 5.59
N PRO A 71 -11.48 -2.50 4.80
CA PRO A 71 -10.95 -3.72 4.19
C PRO A 71 -10.10 -3.41 2.95
N VAL A 72 -9.19 -4.32 2.58
CA VAL A 72 -8.44 -4.17 1.33
C VAL A 72 -9.40 -4.24 0.13
N PRO A 73 -9.44 -3.23 -0.75
CA PRO A 73 -10.35 -3.20 -1.88
C PRO A 73 -10.06 -4.34 -2.86
N HIS A 74 -11.10 -4.92 -3.45
CA HIS A 74 -10.96 -6.01 -4.44
C HIS A 74 -10.31 -5.54 -5.74
N LYS A 75 -10.57 -4.29 -6.15
CA LYS A 75 -9.95 -3.68 -7.35
C LYS A 75 -9.04 -2.54 -6.93
N TYR A 76 -7.80 -2.54 -7.41
CA TYR A 76 -6.91 -1.39 -7.25
C TYR A 76 -7.43 -0.25 -8.12
N ARG A 77 -7.91 0.84 -7.49
CA ARG A 77 -8.23 2.09 -8.17
C ARG A 77 -7.11 3.08 -7.89
N PRO A 78 -6.26 3.44 -8.88
CA PRO A 78 -5.27 4.49 -8.68
C PRO A 78 -5.99 5.80 -8.32
N LEU A 79 -5.36 6.65 -7.50
CA LEU A 79 -5.90 8.00 -7.25
C LEU A 79 -5.98 8.75 -8.58
N LYS A 80 -7.07 9.49 -8.80
CA LYS A 80 -7.30 10.31 -10.01
C LYS A 80 -6.09 11.20 -10.36
N LEU A 81 -5.36 11.65 -9.33
CA LEU A 81 -4.13 12.44 -9.49
C LEU A 81 -3.01 11.67 -10.19
N ILE A 82 -2.84 10.38 -9.88
CA ILE A 82 -1.82 9.52 -10.51
C ILE A 82 -2.18 9.27 -11.98
N GLU A 83 -3.47 9.13 -12.31
CA GLU A 83 -3.92 9.02 -13.70
C GLU A 83 -3.62 10.30 -14.47
N LYS A 84 -3.96 11.47 -13.93
CA LYS A 84 -3.62 12.77 -14.53
C LYS A 84 -2.11 12.91 -14.73
N LEU A 85 -1.30 12.53 -13.75
CA LEU A 85 0.15 12.63 -13.83
C LEU A 85 0.73 11.69 -14.91
N LYS A 86 0.21 10.46 -15.03
CA LYS A 86 0.61 9.53 -16.10
C LYS A 86 0.26 10.07 -17.48
N LEU A 87 -0.93 10.64 -17.62
CA LEU A 87 -1.39 11.25 -18.86
C LEU A 87 -0.51 12.45 -19.21
N PHE A 88 -0.20 13.30 -18.23
CA PHE A 88 0.70 14.43 -18.40
C PHE A 88 2.12 14.01 -18.79
N VAL A 89 2.71 13.01 -18.11
CA VAL A 89 4.03 12.46 -18.46
C VAL A 89 4.03 11.81 -19.84
N ALA A 90 2.96 11.11 -20.22
CA ALA A 90 2.81 10.55 -21.56
C ALA A 90 2.75 11.66 -22.62
N THR A 91 2.00 12.74 -22.35
CA THR A 91 1.94 13.93 -23.21
C THR A 91 3.31 14.59 -23.33
N LEU A 92 4.02 14.83 -22.23
CA LEU A 92 5.37 15.42 -22.25
C LEU A 92 6.35 14.55 -23.02
N LYS A 93 6.32 13.23 -22.83
CA LYS A 93 7.18 12.30 -23.57
C LYS A 93 6.88 12.34 -25.07
N SER A 94 5.59 12.43 -25.44
CA SER A 94 5.19 12.59 -26.85
C SER A 94 5.59 13.94 -27.45
N GLN A 95 5.71 14.98 -26.63
CA GLN A 95 6.15 16.31 -27.07
C GLN A 95 7.66 16.34 -27.29
N VAL A 96 8.43 15.74 -26.37
CA VAL A 96 9.88 15.59 -26.50
C VAL A 96 10.24 14.73 -27.72
N LEU A 97 9.55 13.61 -27.94
CA LEU A 97 9.78 12.76 -29.12
C LEU A 97 9.39 13.41 -30.46
N ARG A 98 8.60 14.49 -30.45
CA ARG A 98 8.22 15.24 -31.66
C ARG A 98 9.17 16.42 -31.96
N ASN A 99 9.90 16.89 -30.97
CA ASN A 99 10.75 18.09 -31.04
C ASN A 99 12.25 17.79 -31.03
N GLY A 100 12.66 16.52 -31.01
CA GLY A 100 14.04 16.06 -31.13
C GLY A 100 14.19 15.13 -32.32
#